data_AF-A0A822DN33-F1
#
_entry.id   AF-A0A822DN33-F1
#
_cell.length_a   1.000
_cell.length_b   1.000
_cell.length_c   1.000
_cell.angle_alpha   90.00
_cell.angle_beta   90.00
_cell.angle_gamma   90.00
#
_symmetry.space_group_name_H-M   'P 1'
#
loop_
_entity.id
_entity.type
_entity.pdbx_description
1 polymer ?
#
loop_
_entity_poly.entity_id
_entity_poly.type
_entity_poly.pdbx_seq_one_letter_code
_entity_poly.pdbx_strand_id
1 'polypeptide(L)'
;ITADGSFDVQNNPGEQELLVYPLLKTEVYIALSCLMTHGNFILKLFTIFEQVTIDLIYLLYQTFRQISMFKPQTSKKGNSEIYVICMDFNRDKFKNSFSDNLQLNFQSYSLSFLNQLFECSQLFQFHQINMINDT
;
A
#
# COMPACT_ATOMS: atom_id res chain seq x y z
N ILE A 1 2.39 -7.31 12.17
CA ILE A 1 1.54 -6.13 12.46
C ILE A 1 0.48 -6.03 11.37
N THR A 2 -0.72 -5.55 11.68
CA THR A 2 -1.78 -5.28 10.70
C THR A 2 -2.23 -3.83 10.86
N ALA A 3 -2.58 -3.17 9.75
CA ALA A 3 -3.10 -1.82 9.70
C ALA A 3 -4.35 -1.80 8.81
N ASP A 4 -5.44 -1.26 9.35
CA ASP A 4 -6.78 -1.31 8.75
C ASP A 4 -7.56 0.01 8.98
N GLY A 5 -6.84 1.10 9.23
CA GLY A 5 -7.40 2.41 9.47
C GLY A 5 -8.17 2.93 8.26
N SER A 6 -9.35 3.49 8.52
CA SER A 6 -10.13 4.21 7.53
C SER A 6 -11.10 5.17 8.22
N PHE A 7 -11.51 6.21 7.52
CA PHE A 7 -12.57 7.11 7.93
C PHE A 7 -13.53 7.35 6.76
N ASP A 8 -14.70 7.94 7.05
CA ASP A 8 -15.76 8.09 6.05
C ASP A 8 -15.39 9.12 4.98
N VAL A 9 -15.33 8.66 3.73
CA VAL A 9 -15.03 9.45 2.54
C VAL A 9 -16.10 9.26 1.45
N GLN A 10 -17.29 8.79 1.83
CA GLN A 10 -18.39 8.50 0.88
C GLN A 10 -18.81 9.69 0.01
N ASN A 11 -18.59 10.92 0.50
CA ASN A 11 -18.91 12.12 -0.26
C ASN A 11 -17.91 12.42 -1.39
N ASN A 12 -16.69 11.87 -1.32
CA ASN A 12 -15.61 12.08 -2.29
C ASN A 12 -14.86 10.77 -2.61
N PRO A 13 -15.54 9.75 -3.17
CA PRO A 13 -14.94 8.43 -3.36
C PRO A 13 -13.75 8.43 -4.34
N GLY A 14 -13.72 9.35 -5.31
CA GLY A 14 -12.59 9.52 -6.23
C GLY A 14 -11.32 10.03 -5.56
N GLU A 15 -11.45 10.77 -4.46
CA GLU A 15 -10.34 11.34 -3.69
C GLU A 15 -9.96 10.48 -2.47
N GLN A 16 -10.56 9.29 -2.32
CA GLN A 16 -10.36 8.42 -1.17
C GLN A 16 -8.88 8.13 -0.91
N GLU A 17 -8.08 7.93 -1.96
CA GLU A 17 -6.66 7.65 -1.86
C GLU A 17 -5.89 8.80 -1.18
N LEU A 18 -6.06 10.03 -1.68
CA LEU A 18 -5.40 11.22 -1.12
C LEU A 18 -5.92 11.58 0.26
N LEU A 19 -7.23 11.46 0.48
CA LEU A 19 -7.85 11.78 1.78
C LEU A 19 -7.32 10.84 2.87
N VAL A 20 -7.27 9.53 2.61
CA VAL A 20 -6.87 8.53 3.61
C VAL A 20 -5.34 8.43 3.76
N TYR A 21 -4.56 8.94 2.79
CA TYR A 21 -3.10 8.85 2.79
C TYR A 21 -2.39 9.29 4.09
N PRO A 22 -2.73 10.42 4.76
CA PRO A 22 -2.08 10.80 6.02
C PRO A 22 -2.22 9.75 7.13
N LEU A 23 -3.35 9.02 7.16
CA LEU A 23 -3.57 7.91 8.07
C LEU A 23 -2.71 6.72 7.67
N LEU A 24 -2.76 6.29 6.40
CA LEU A 24 -1.96 5.17 5.88
C LEU A 24 -0.46 5.37 6.12
N LYS A 25 0.05 6.57 5.84
CA LYS A 25 1.45 6.92 6.06
C LYS A 25 1.83 6.76 7.53
N THR A 26 0.98 7.24 8.44
CA THR A 26 1.19 7.11 9.89
C THR A 26 1.17 5.65 10.33
N GLU A 27 0.19 4.87 9.87
CA GLU A 27 0.09 3.44 10.19
C GLU A 27 1.31 2.66 9.73
N VAL A 28 1.78 2.91 8.50
CA VAL A 28 3.02 2.30 7.98
C VAL A 28 4.20 2.69 8.84
N TYR A 29 4.39 3.97 9.14
CA TYR A 29 5.53 4.43 9.95
C TYR A 29 5.56 3.78 11.33
N ILE A 30 4.41 3.73 12.02
CA ILE A 30 4.28 3.07 13.32
C ILE A 30 4.59 1.57 13.18
N ALA A 31 4.02 0.90 12.18
CA ALA A 31 4.25 -0.52 11.96
C ALA A 31 5.74 -0.84 11.75
N LEU A 32 6.43 -0.11 10.87
CA LEU A 32 7.86 -0.32 10.58
C LEU A 32 8.75 0.02 11.79
N SER A 33 8.34 0.99 12.61
CA SER A 33 9.05 1.33 13.85
C SER A 33 8.97 0.19 14.87
N CYS A 34 7.79 -0.42 15.02
CA CYS A 34 7.52 -1.49 15.99
C CYS A 34 7.92 -2.89 15.51
N LEU A 35 8.01 -3.15 14.20
CA LEU A 35 8.30 -4.47 13.65
C LEU A 35 9.72 -4.96 13.93
N MET A 36 9.88 -6.11 14.55
CA MET A 36 11.19 -6.78 14.62
C MET A 36 11.67 -7.23 13.22
N THR A 37 12.98 -7.37 13.02
CA THR A 37 13.55 -7.99 11.82
C THR A 37 12.92 -9.37 11.60
N HIS A 38 12.66 -9.73 10.34
CA HIS A 38 11.89 -10.91 9.92
C HIS A 38 10.39 -10.88 10.25
N GLY A 39 9.87 -9.78 10.79
CA GLY A 39 8.44 -9.59 11.03
C GLY A 39 7.65 -9.39 9.74
N ASN A 40 6.33 -9.63 9.81
CA ASN A 40 5.40 -9.48 8.69
C ASN A 40 4.41 -8.34 8.94
N PHE A 41 3.95 -7.71 7.86
CA PHE A 41 3.02 -6.58 7.89
C PHE A 41 1.90 -6.75 6.87
N ILE A 42 0.67 -6.37 7.23
CA ILE A 42 -0.46 -6.31 6.30
C ILE A 42 -1.08 -4.92 6.41
N LEU A 43 -1.24 -4.24 5.28
CA LEU A 43 -1.81 -2.90 5.17
C LEU A 43 -3.05 -2.95 4.28
N LYS A 44 -4.20 -2.51 4.80
CA LYS A 44 -5.35 -2.16 3.94
C LYS A 44 -5.04 -0.84 3.22
N LEU A 45 -5.35 -0.78 1.94
CA LEU A 45 -5.48 0.48 1.20
C LEU A 45 -6.59 0.35 0.14
N PHE A 46 -6.74 1.38 -0.68
CA PHE A 46 -7.81 1.45 -1.68
C PHE A 46 -7.23 1.36 -3.10
N THR A 47 -7.18 2.47 -3.82
CA THR A 47 -6.54 2.55 -5.13
C THR A 47 -5.04 2.82 -5.01
N ILE A 48 -4.32 2.62 -6.12
CA ILE A 48 -2.89 2.91 -6.26
C ILE A 48 -2.70 3.72 -7.54
N PHE A 49 -3.24 4.93 -7.55
CA PHE A 49 -3.16 5.86 -8.67
C PHE A 49 -2.29 7.07 -8.37
N GLU A 50 -2.14 7.39 -7.08
CA GLU A 50 -1.46 8.59 -6.63
C GLU A 50 0.02 8.33 -6.35
N GLN A 51 0.85 9.31 -6.72
CA GLN A 51 2.30 9.24 -6.53
C GLN A 51 2.67 8.97 -5.07
N VAL A 52 1.92 9.54 -4.13
CA VAL A 52 2.14 9.36 -2.68
C VAL A 52 1.94 7.90 -2.23
N THR A 53 1.03 7.17 -2.85
CA THR A 53 0.78 5.76 -2.57
C THR A 53 1.84 4.88 -3.23
N ILE A 54 2.25 5.21 -4.45
CA ILE A 54 3.35 4.53 -5.17
C ILE A 54 4.64 4.62 -4.34
N ASP A 55 4.94 5.80 -3.82
CA ASP A 55 6.04 6.09 -2.90
C ASP A 55 5.99 5.20 -1.65
N LEU A 56 4.84 5.15 -0.99
CA LEU A 56 4.64 4.35 0.21
C LEU A 56 4.83 2.85 -0.06
N ILE A 57 4.30 2.34 -1.18
CA ILE A 57 4.45 0.94 -1.58
C ILE A 57 5.91 0.65 -1.96
N TYR A 58 6.60 1.59 -2.60
CA TYR A 58 8.01 1.42 -2.93
C TYR A 58 8.90 1.35 -1.69
N LEU A 59 8.60 2.13 -0.64
CA LEU A 59 9.24 1.95 0.68
C LEU A 59 9.04 0.52 1.21
N LEU A 60 7.81 -0.01 1.16
CA LEU A 60 7.53 -1.38 1.59
C LEU A 60 8.30 -2.40 0.72
N TYR A 61 8.31 -2.20 -0.60
CA TYR A 61 9.06 -3.04 -1.53
C TYR A 61 10.57 -3.07 -1.21
N GLN A 62 11.16 -1.93 -0.83
CA GLN A 62 12.58 -1.87 -0.46
C GLN A 62 12.88 -2.54 0.88
N THR A 63 11.94 -2.49 1.82
CA THR A 63 12.19 -2.87 3.23
C THR A 63 11.74 -4.28 3.59
N PHE A 64 11.02 -4.98 2.73
CA PHE A 64 10.62 -6.37 2.92
C PHE A 64 11.24 -7.28 1.86
N ARG A 65 11.41 -8.57 2.18
CA ARG A 65 11.92 -9.55 1.22
C ARG A 65 10.90 -9.86 0.13
N GLN A 66 9.61 -9.88 0.48
CA GLN A 66 8.54 -10.21 -0.43
C GLN A 66 7.32 -9.32 -0.15
N ILE A 67 6.69 -8.84 -1.22
CA ILE A 67 5.45 -8.08 -1.18
C ILE A 67 4.45 -8.72 -2.14
N SER A 68 3.18 -8.76 -1.75
CA SER A 68 2.08 -9.15 -2.63
C SER A 68 0.86 -8.27 -2.36
N MET A 69 -0.04 -8.20 -3.34
CA MET A 69 -1.30 -7.48 -3.21
C MET A 69 -2.46 -8.45 -3.35
N PHE A 70 -3.49 -8.27 -2.53
CA PHE A 70 -4.58 -9.22 -2.44
C PHE A 70 -5.92 -8.53 -2.13
N LYS A 71 -6.97 -8.88 -2.87
CA LYS A 71 -8.35 -8.53 -2.53
C LYS A 71 -9.08 -9.78 -2.01
N PRO A 72 -9.27 -9.93 -0.69
CA PRO A 72 -9.93 -11.11 -0.14
C PRO A 72 -11.39 -11.16 -0.56
N GLN A 73 -11.92 -12.37 -0.77
CA GLN A 73 -13.34 -12.58 -1.12
C GLN A 73 -14.31 -12.07 -0.05
N THR A 74 -13.84 -11.93 1.20
CA THR A 74 -14.60 -11.36 2.31
C THR A 74 -14.67 -9.83 2.28
N SER A 75 -13.86 -9.14 1.46
CA SER A 75 -14.01 -7.70 1.20
C SER A 75 -15.19 -7.45 0.26
N LYS A 76 -15.82 -6.27 0.33
CA LYS A 76 -16.93 -5.93 -0.59
C LYS A 76 -16.41 -5.91 -2.04
N LYS A 77 -17.03 -6.69 -2.92
CA LYS A 77 -16.52 -6.94 -4.28
C LYS A 77 -16.36 -5.67 -5.13
N GLY A 78 -17.33 -4.76 -5.08
CA GLY A 78 -17.35 -3.52 -5.87
C GLY A 78 -16.62 -2.33 -5.24
N ASN A 79 -16.03 -2.47 -4.05
CA ASN A 79 -15.22 -1.39 -3.48
C ASN A 79 -13.76 -1.49 -3.91
N SER A 80 -13.01 -0.42 -3.67
CA SER A 80 -11.60 -0.32 -4.03
C SER A 80 -10.67 -0.95 -2.99
N GLU A 81 -11.18 -1.60 -1.93
CA GLU A 81 -10.36 -2.14 -0.84
C GLU A 81 -9.47 -3.29 -1.32
N ILE A 82 -8.17 -3.17 -1.02
CA ILE A 82 -7.14 -4.18 -1.25
C ILE A 82 -6.17 -4.22 -0.06
N TYR A 83 -5.39 -5.29 0.03
CA TYR A 83 -4.40 -5.50 1.07
C TYR A 83 -3.02 -5.70 0.48
N VAL A 84 -2.04 -4.96 0.99
CA VAL A 84 -0.61 -5.20 0.73
C VAL A 84 -0.08 -6.09 1.84
N ILE A 85 0.47 -7.25 1.46
CA ILE A 85 1.04 -8.24 2.35
C ILE A 85 2.55 -8.17 2.21
N CYS A 86 3.23 -7.78 3.28
CA CYS A 86 4.68 -7.63 3.33
C CYS A 86 5.28 -8.71 4.24
N MET A 87 6.24 -9.47 3.72
CA MET A 87 6.84 -10.60 4.41
C MET A 87 8.33 -10.38 4.63
N ASP A 88 8.80 -10.74 5.82
CA ASP A 88 10.21 -10.75 6.19
C ASP A 88 10.87 -9.35 6.13
N PHE A 89 10.55 -8.53 7.13
CA PHE A 89 11.02 -7.15 7.30
C PHE A 89 12.54 -7.06 7.52
N ASN A 90 13.19 -6.16 6.79
CA ASN A 90 14.59 -5.79 6.95
C ASN A 90 14.71 -4.40 7.59
N ARG A 91 14.97 -4.39 8.90
CA ARG A 91 15.09 -3.17 9.69
C ARG A 91 16.24 -2.26 9.26
N ASP A 92 17.35 -2.83 8.78
CA ASP A 92 18.52 -2.03 8.37
C ASP A 92 18.24 -1.28 7.07
N LYS A 93 17.55 -1.92 6.12
CA LYS A 93 17.06 -1.24 4.92
C LYS A 93 16.11 -0.10 5.27
N PHE A 94 15.18 -0.31 6.21
CA PHE A 94 14.27 0.75 6.67
C PHE A 94 15.03 1.94 7.26
N LYS A 95 16.00 1.70 8.15
CA LYS A 95 16.84 2.78 8.72
C LYS A 95 17.57 3.57 7.63
N ASN A 96 18.05 2.89 6.58
CA ASN A 96 18.75 3.54 5.47
C ASN A 96 17.81 4.30 4.52
N SER A 97 16.54 3.90 4.42
CA SER A 97 15.53 4.56 3.57
C SER A 97 15.06 5.90 4.12
N PHE A 98 15.20 6.14 5.43
CA PHE A 98 14.86 7.40 6.08
C PHE A 98 16.14 8.19 6.36
N SER A 99 16.27 9.37 5.74
CA SER A 99 17.25 10.36 6.21
C SER A 99 16.77 10.95 7.54
N ASP A 100 17.67 11.61 8.29
CA ASP A 100 17.37 12.25 9.60
C ASP A 100 16.15 13.19 9.59
N ASN A 101 15.66 13.61 8.40
CA ASN A 101 14.50 14.48 8.21
C ASN A 101 13.18 13.75 7.86
N LEU A 102 13.09 12.43 8.00
CA LEU A 102 11.91 11.63 7.67
C LEU A 102 11.43 11.74 6.20
N GLN A 103 12.27 12.29 5.31
CA GLN A 103 11.99 12.35 3.89
C GLN A 103 12.42 11.05 3.23
N LEU A 104 11.51 10.48 2.46
CA LEU A 104 11.78 9.30 1.64
C LEU A 104 12.68 9.72 0.48
N ASN A 105 13.92 9.26 0.49
CA ASN A 105 14.85 9.47 -0.62
C ASN A 105 14.59 8.40 -1.68
N PHE A 106 13.60 8.64 -2.53
CA PHE A 106 13.41 7.76 -3.68
C PHE A 106 14.35 8.15 -4.81
N GLN A 107 15.46 7.40 -4.90
CA GLN A 107 16.07 7.16 -6.20
C GLN A 107 15.03 6.47 -7.08
N SER A 108 14.89 6.95 -8.32
CA SER A 108 14.06 6.42 -9.40
C SER A 108 13.59 4.96 -9.21
N TYR A 109 12.29 4.71 -9.38
CA TYR A 109 11.73 3.36 -9.31
C TYR A 109 12.35 2.43 -10.35
N SER A 110 12.52 1.15 -10.01
CA SER A 110 12.89 0.16 -11.03
C SER A 110 11.73 -0.04 -11.99
N LEU A 111 12.02 -0.21 -13.28
CA LEU A 111 10.99 -0.47 -14.30
C LEU A 111 10.19 -1.75 -13.99
N SER A 112 10.86 -2.77 -13.42
CA SER A 112 10.21 -4.01 -12.98
C SER A 112 9.19 -3.81 -11.87
N PHE A 113 9.43 -2.86 -10.96
CA PHE A 113 8.50 -2.50 -9.89
C PHE A 113 7.30 -1.78 -10.49
N LEU A 114 7.53 -0.77 -11.34
CA LEU A 114 6.46 0.00 -11.96
C LEU A 114 5.54 -0.87 -12.83
N ASN A 115 6.11 -1.79 -13.62
CA ASN A 115 5.33 -2.69 -14.46
C ASN A 115 4.44 -3.60 -13.62
N GLN A 116 4.98 -4.23 -12.56
CA GLN A 116 4.19 -5.08 -11.67
C GLN A 116 3.11 -4.29 -10.93
N LEU A 117 3.44 -3.09 -10.45
CA LEU A 117 2.49 -2.23 -9.76
C LEU A 117 1.34 -1.84 -10.69
N PHE A 118 1.66 -1.47 -11.93
CA PHE A 118 0.68 -1.13 -12.96
C PHE A 118 -0.23 -2.32 -13.30
N GLU A 119 0.34 -3.51 -13.52
CA GLU A 119 -0.42 -4.74 -13.77
C GLU A 119 -1.36 -5.08 -12.59
N CYS A 120 -0.87 -4.97 -11.36
CA CYS A 120 -1.69 -5.16 -10.15
C CYS A 120 -2.84 -4.13 -10.07
N SER A 121 -2.55 -2.85 -10.29
CA SER A 121 -3.57 -1.79 -10.28
C SER A 121 -4.65 -2.04 -11.33
N GLN A 122 -4.25 -2.43 -12.55
CA GLN A 122 -5.19 -2.78 -13.61
C GLN A 122 -6.05 -4.00 -13.24
N LEU A 123 -5.46 -5.04 -12.67
CA LEU A 123 -6.19 -6.24 -12.25
C LEU A 123 -7.31 -5.90 -11.26
N PHE A 124 -7.02 -5.12 -10.22
CA PHE A 124 -8.03 -4.75 -9.22
C PHE A 124 -9.06 -3.79 -9.79
N GLN A 125 -8.66 -2.85 -10.65
CA GLN A 125 -9.57 -1.95 -11.34
C GLN A 125 -10.55 -2.72 -12.22
N PHE A 126 -10.08 -3.64 -13.07
CA PHE A 126 -10.95 -4.45 -13.92
C PHE A 126 -11.88 -5.34 -13.11
N HIS A 127 -11.37 -5.96 -12.04
CA HIS A 127 -12.20 -6.73 -11.11
C HIS A 127 -13.32 -5.86 -10.53
N GLN A 128 -12.99 -4.66 -10.06
CA GLN A 128 -13.97 -3.74 -9.48
C GLN A 128 -15.03 -3.32 -10.51
N ILE A 129 -14.63 -2.94 -11.72
CA ILE A 129 -15.56 -2.55 -12.81
C ILE A 129 -16.54 -3.69 -13.10
N ASN A 130 -16.05 -4.92 -13.24
CA ASN A 130 -16.90 -6.07 -13.52
C ASN A 130 -17.91 -6.29 -12.38
N MET A 131 -17.46 -6.21 -11.13
CA MET A 131 -18.34 -6.41 -9.97
C MET A 131 -19.39 -5.31 -9.77
N ILE A 132 -19.14 -4.09 -10.25
CA ILE A 132 -20.12 -2.99 -10.24
C ILE A 132 -21.14 -3.17 -11.38
N ASN A 133 -20.69 -3.61 -12.56
CA ASN A 133 -21.58 -3.81 -13.71
C ASN A 133 -22.48 -5.06 -13.55
N ASP A 134 -22.04 -6.05 -12.78
CA ASP A 134 -22.78 -7.27 -12.47
C ASP A 134 -23.85 -7.09 -11.36
N THR A 135 -23.99 -5.89 -10.78
CA THR A 135 -24.98 -5.53 -9.74
C THR A 135 -26.04 -4.58 -10.24
#